data_AF-A0A7S2HKF1-F1
#
_entry.id   AF-A0A7S2HKF1-F1
#
_cell.length_a   1.000
_cell.length_b   1.000
_cell.length_c   1.000
_cell.angle_alpha   90.00
_cell.angle_beta   90.00
_cell.angle_gamma   90.00
#
_symmetry.space_group_name_H-M   'P 1'
#
loop_
_entity.id
_entity.type
_entity.pdbx_description
1 polymer ?
#
loop_
_entity_poly.entity_id
_entity_poly.type
_entity_poly.pdbx_seq_one_letter_code
_entity_poly.pdbx_strand_id
1 'polypeptide(L)'
;VNRWPGHLDVMLAMRPMPGGQDGHCGNFNGDASDDTAELIKQRMGAQVSDADLLLPRDRPLAQEVAVAMEDCAPKQRAKAEALCRRSSGDLSESSHLEECVFDVCFVGAKFAREDAVVEEQMRDRVGAL
;
A
#
# COMPACT_ATOMS: atom_id res chain seq x y z
N VAL A 1 -3.43 -2.05 -1.45
CA VAL A 1 -3.88 -2.95 -2.55
C VAL A 1 -3.81 -2.16 -3.83
N ASN A 2 -2.93 -2.54 -4.75
CA ASN A 2 -2.68 -1.75 -5.96
C ASN A 2 -3.77 -2.03 -6.99
N ARG A 3 -4.46 -0.98 -7.47
CA ARG A 3 -5.53 -1.06 -8.47
C ARG A 3 -5.02 -0.55 -9.81
N TRP A 4 -4.81 -1.44 -10.77
CA TRP A 4 -4.13 -1.10 -12.01
C TRP A 4 -5.11 -0.97 -13.18
N PRO A 5 -4.83 -0.13 -14.20
CA PRO A 5 -5.75 0.12 -15.32
C PRO A 5 -6.17 -1.12 -16.13
N GLY A 6 -5.48 -2.26 -15.99
CA GLY A 6 -5.80 -3.53 -16.64
C GLY A 6 -6.40 -4.60 -15.72
N HIS A 7 -6.75 -4.25 -14.48
CA HIS A 7 -7.22 -5.18 -13.47
C HIS A 7 -8.71 -4.99 -13.17
N LEU A 8 -9.35 -6.05 -12.66
CA LEU A 8 -10.70 -6.00 -12.13
C LEU A 8 -10.63 -5.85 -10.61
N ASP A 9 -11.04 -4.68 -10.10
CA ASP A 9 -11.06 -4.40 -8.67
C ASP A 9 -12.48 -4.48 -8.10
N VAL A 10 -12.74 -5.52 -7.30
CA VAL A 10 -14.02 -5.74 -6.62
C VAL A 10 -13.89 -5.41 -5.13
N MET A 11 -14.87 -4.69 -4.58
CA MET A 11 -14.96 -4.47 -3.15
C MET A 11 -15.86 -5.54 -2.53
N LEU A 12 -15.28 -6.38 -1.68
CA LEU A 12 -16.02 -7.34 -0.88
C LEU A 12 -16.21 -6.72 0.51
N ALA A 13 -17.45 -6.46 0.91
CA ALA A 13 -17.77 -6.01 2.25
C ALA A 13 -17.95 -7.22 3.17
N MET A 14 -17.21 -7.25 4.28
CA MET A 14 -17.35 -8.25 5.33
C MET A 14 -17.80 -7.59 6.63
N ARG A 15 -18.48 -8.34 7.48
CA ARG A 15 -18.77 -7.91 8.86
C ARG A 15 -17.59 -8.29 9.76
N PRO A 16 -17.36 -7.56 10.88
CA PRO A 16 -16.36 -7.97 11.85
C PRO A 16 -16.60 -9.42 12.29
N MET A 17 -15.54 -10.23 12.24
CA MET A 17 -15.63 -11.65 12.59
C MET A 17 -15.87 -11.83 14.10
N PRO A 18 -16.75 -12.77 14.51
CA PRO A 18 -16.85 -13.16 15.90
C PRO A 18 -15.48 -13.66 16.41
N GLY A 19 -14.99 -13.07 17.51
CA GLY A 19 -13.65 -13.36 18.04
C GLY A 19 -12.54 -12.40 17.58
N GLY A 20 -12.87 -11.42 16.73
CA GLY A 20 -11.93 -10.44 16.19
C GLY A 20 -11.33 -10.87 14.86
N GLN A 21 -10.72 -9.91 14.16
CA GLN A 21 -9.89 -10.12 12.98
C GLN A 21 -8.65 -9.26 13.11
N ASP A 22 -7.56 -9.65 12.44
CA ASP A 22 -6.37 -8.82 12.29
C ASP A 22 -5.59 -9.28 11.05
N GLY A 23 -4.64 -8.46 10.60
CA GLY A 23 -3.76 -8.75 9.47
C GLY A 23 -3.15 -7.49 8.88
N HIS A 24 -2.59 -7.59 7.68
CA HIS A 24 -1.97 -6.46 6.99
C HIS A 24 -2.92 -5.29 6.69
N CYS A 25 -4.23 -5.53 6.73
CA CYS A 25 -5.26 -4.51 6.53
C CYS A 25 -5.91 -4.02 7.84
N GLY A 26 -5.35 -4.40 8.99
CA GLY A 26 -5.84 -3.99 10.30
C GLY A 26 -6.87 -4.90 10.95
N ASN A 27 -7.33 -4.50 12.13
CA ASN A 27 -8.17 -5.32 13.00
C ASN A 27 -9.69 -5.12 12.84
N PHE A 28 -10.10 -4.12 12.05
CA PHE A 28 -11.49 -3.81 11.72
C PHE A 28 -12.41 -3.54 12.93
N ASN A 29 -11.85 -2.93 13.98
CA ASN A 29 -12.59 -2.46 15.17
C ASN A 29 -13.24 -1.07 14.98
N GLY A 30 -12.96 -0.39 13.86
CA GLY A 30 -13.45 0.96 13.56
C GLY A 30 -12.51 2.10 14.01
N ASP A 31 -11.34 1.78 14.53
CA ASP A 31 -10.31 2.72 14.95
C ASP A 31 -9.06 2.58 14.06
N ALA A 32 -8.93 3.45 13.07
CA ALA A 32 -7.78 3.42 12.17
C ALA A 32 -6.46 3.84 12.85
N SER A 33 -6.49 4.43 14.05
CA SER A 33 -5.27 4.92 14.72
C SER A 33 -4.40 3.78 15.25
N ASP A 34 -4.96 2.59 15.43
CA ASP A 34 -4.21 1.40 15.81
C ASP A 34 -3.74 0.55 14.62
N ASP A 35 -4.09 0.92 13.38
CA ASP A 35 -3.77 0.15 12.16
C ASP A 35 -2.51 0.66 11.43
N THR A 36 -1.55 1.25 12.16
CA THR A 36 -0.22 1.57 11.60
C THR A 36 0.59 0.29 11.35
N ALA A 37 1.54 0.34 10.41
CA ALA A 37 2.39 -0.81 10.08
C ALA A 37 3.13 -1.36 11.32
N GLU A 38 3.61 -0.47 12.20
CA GLU A 38 4.30 -0.84 13.44
C GLU A 38 3.37 -1.54 14.42
N LEU A 39 2.16 -1.01 14.62
CA LEU A 39 1.19 -1.57 15.57
C LEU A 39 0.60 -2.88 15.04
N ILE A 40 0.33 -2.98 13.74
CA ILE A 40 -0.03 -4.24 13.08
C ILE A 40 1.09 -5.27 13.28
N LYS A 41 2.36 -4.92 13.03
CA LYS A 41 3.49 -5.84 13.24
C LYS A 41 3.59 -6.34 14.68
N GLN A 42 3.24 -5.51 15.67
CA GLN A 42 3.23 -5.92 17.08
C GLN A 42 2.09 -6.91 17.40
N ARG A 43 0.93 -6.77 16.74
CA ARG A 43 -0.22 -7.67 16.93
C ARG A 43 -0.17 -8.92 16.08
N MET A 44 0.46 -8.87 14.90
CA MET A 44 0.67 -10.01 14.03
C MET A 44 1.66 -10.99 14.65
N GLY A 45 1.15 -11.84 15.53
CA GLY A 45 1.95 -12.79 16.32
C GLY A 45 2.22 -14.14 15.66
N ALA A 46 1.73 -14.40 14.45
CA ALA A 46 1.88 -15.70 13.80
C ALA A 46 2.20 -15.58 12.31
N GLN A 47 3.43 -15.93 11.93
CA GLN A 47 3.69 -16.40 10.58
C GLN A 47 3.09 -17.80 10.45
N VAL A 48 2.41 -18.06 9.33
CA VAL A 48 1.92 -19.41 9.00
C VAL A 48 3.12 -20.36 9.03
N SER A 49 3.04 -21.39 9.89
CA SER A 49 4.12 -22.36 10.04
C SER A 49 4.37 -23.06 8.72
N ASP A 50 5.59 -23.55 8.50
CA ASP A 50 5.94 -24.26 7.26
C ASP A 50 5.05 -25.48 7.01
N ALA A 51 4.55 -26.11 8.07
CA ALA A 51 3.64 -27.26 8.01
C ALA A 51 2.20 -26.87 7.63
N ASP A 52 1.79 -25.61 7.88
CA ASP A 52 0.44 -25.11 7.62
C ASP A 52 0.34 -24.32 6.31
N LEU A 53 1.41 -24.30 5.51
CA LEU A 53 1.42 -23.63 4.21
C LEU A 53 0.50 -24.35 3.22
N LEU A 54 -0.60 -23.70 2.86
CA LEU A 54 -1.48 -24.16 1.79
C LEU A 54 -0.92 -23.89 0.39
N LEU A 55 0.08 -22.99 0.28
CA LEU A 55 0.70 -22.58 -0.98
C LEU A 55 2.20 -22.95 -0.97
N PRO A 56 2.73 -23.52 -2.07
CA PRO A 56 4.15 -23.87 -2.16
C PRO A 56 5.08 -22.67 -1.93
N ARG A 57 6.12 -22.84 -1.11
CA ARG A 57 7.22 -21.87 -0.96
C ARG A 57 8.27 -22.10 -2.05
N ASP A 58 7.94 -21.72 -3.28
CA ASP A 58 8.87 -21.84 -4.41
C ASP A 58 9.93 -20.72 -4.44
N ARG A 59 9.82 -19.72 -3.55
CA ARG A 59 10.79 -18.63 -3.41
C ARG A 59 11.16 -18.46 -1.94
N PRO A 60 12.45 -18.17 -1.63
CA PRO A 60 12.84 -17.73 -0.30
C PRO A 60 11.98 -16.52 0.09
N LEU A 61 11.57 -16.45 1.35
CA LEU A 61 11.01 -15.21 1.90
C LEU A 61 12.06 -14.13 1.65
N ALA A 62 11.70 -13.13 0.85
CA ALA A 62 12.56 -11.98 0.67
C ALA A 62 12.82 -11.41 2.07
N GLN A 63 14.09 -11.26 2.43
CA GLN A 63 14.44 -10.53 3.64
C GLN A 63 13.78 -9.15 3.51
N GLU A 64 13.05 -8.71 4.54
CA GLU A 64 12.52 -7.34 4.57
C GLU A 64 13.72 -6.38 4.57
N VAL A 65 14.12 -5.94 3.38
CA VAL A 65 15.03 -4.82 3.24
C VAL A 65 14.16 -3.59 3.39
N ALA A 66 14.13 -3.04 4.60
CA ALA A 66 13.54 -1.74 4.84
C ALA A 66 14.38 -0.70 4.09
N VAL A 67 13.93 -0.31 2.89
CA VAL A 67 14.46 0.82 2.14
C VAL A 67 13.81 2.09 2.64
N ALA A 68 14.64 3.08 2.94
CA ALA A 68 14.20 4.38 3.43
C ALA A 68 14.23 5.40 2.28
N MET A 69 13.51 6.51 2.41
CA MET A 69 13.46 7.55 1.37
C MET A 69 14.85 8.15 1.05
N GLU A 70 15.77 8.05 2.00
CA GLU A 70 17.16 8.47 1.88
C GLU A 70 17.97 7.60 0.91
N ASP A 71 17.53 6.36 0.66
CA ASP A 71 18.14 5.45 -0.31
C ASP A 71 17.83 5.85 -1.76
N CYS A 72 16.89 6.78 -1.97
CA CYS A 72 16.62 7.36 -3.28
C CYS A 72 17.61 8.50 -3.60
N ALA A 73 18.48 8.28 -4.59
CA ALA A 73 19.48 9.27 -5.00
C ALA A 73 18.83 10.64 -5.31
N PRO A 74 19.44 11.79 -4.93
CA PRO A 74 18.80 13.12 -5.01
C PRO A 74 18.27 13.47 -6.41
N LYS A 75 19.00 13.11 -7.46
CA LYS A 75 18.59 13.33 -8.85
C LYS A 75 17.35 12.50 -9.23
N GLN A 76 17.27 11.28 -8.72
CA GLN A 76 16.13 10.39 -8.94
C GLN A 76 14.91 10.87 -8.16
N ARG A 77 15.10 11.26 -6.90
CA ARG A 77 14.04 11.86 -6.07
C ARG A 77 13.45 13.12 -6.71
N ALA A 78 14.29 14.05 -7.16
CA ALA A 78 13.81 15.26 -7.84
C ALA A 78 13.03 14.93 -9.14
N LYS A 79 13.46 13.90 -9.88
CA LYS A 79 12.73 13.41 -11.06
C LYS A 79 11.39 12.78 -10.68
N ALA A 80 11.36 11.99 -9.60
CA ALA A 80 10.17 11.35 -9.06
C ALA A 80 9.14 12.39 -8.60
N GLU A 81 9.55 13.37 -7.80
CA GLU A 81 8.70 14.48 -7.34
C GLU A 81 8.07 15.24 -8.51
N ALA A 82 8.87 15.55 -9.54
CA ALA A 82 8.37 16.22 -10.73
C ALA A 82 7.38 15.37 -11.54
N LEU A 83 7.58 14.04 -11.60
CA LEU A 83 6.65 13.12 -12.25
C LEU A 83 5.35 12.99 -11.48
N CYS A 84 5.42 12.75 -10.18
CA CYS A 84 4.26 12.59 -9.30
C CYS A 84 3.39 13.84 -9.31
N ARG A 85 3.97 15.04 -9.11
CA ARG A 85 3.20 16.30 -9.18
C ARG A 85 2.47 16.51 -10.50
N ARG A 86 3.03 16.04 -11.62
CA ARG A 86 2.38 16.12 -12.93
C ARG A 86 1.24 15.12 -13.08
N SER A 87 1.36 13.95 -12.48
CA SER A 87 0.36 12.88 -12.58
C SER A 87 -0.80 13.04 -11.60
N SER A 88 -0.55 13.58 -10.39
CA SER A 88 -1.54 13.66 -9.32
C SER A 88 -2.68 14.67 -9.59
N GLY A 89 -2.53 15.60 -10.53
CA GLY A 89 -3.57 16.59 -10.84
C GLY A 89 -4.03 17.36 -9.60
N ASP A 90 -5.34 17.32 -9.31
CA ASP A 90 -5.97 17.96 -8.14
C ASP A 90 -5.81 17.15 -6.83
N LEU A 91 -5.20 15.96 -6.87
CA LEU A 91 -5.00 15.07 -5.72
C LEU A 91 -3.75 15.44 -4.92
N SER A 92 -3.42 16.73 -4.80
CA SER A 92 -2.15 17.20 -4.22
C SER A 92 -2.09 17.13 -2.69
N GLU A 93 -2.74 16.14 -2.07
CA GLU A 93 -2.54 15.84 -0.66
C GLU A 93 -1.09 15.41 -0.41
N SER A 94 -0.53 15.88 0.70
CA SER A 94 0.91 15.71 0.98
C SER A 94 1.33 14.24 1.14
N SER A 95 0.47 13.39 1.70
CA SER A 95 0.73 11.95 1.89
C SER A 95 0.81 11.20 0.57
N HIS A 96 -0.13 11.44 -0.35
CA HIS A 96 -0.15 10.80 -1.66
C HIS A 96 1.11 11.14 -2.48
N LEU A 97 1.60 12.38 -2.36
CA LEU A 97 2.82 12.78 -3.06
C LEU A 97 4.05 12.01 -2.55
N GLU A 98 4.18 11.81 -1.23
CA GLU A 98 5.31 11.07 -0.66
C GLU A 98 5.28 9.58 -1.08
N GLU A 99 4.11 8.95 -1.03
CA GLU A 99 3.90 7.56 -1.47
C GLU A 99 4.24 7.38 -2.96
N CYS A 100 3.73 8.26 -3.83
CA CYS A 100 4.06 8.21 -5.27
C CYS A 100 5.57 8.37 -5.51
N VAL A 101 6.23 9.28 -4.79
CA VAL A 101 7.68 9.50 -4.95
C VAL A 101 8.44 8.25 -4.54
N PHE A 102 8.03 7.58 -3.45
CA PHE A 102 8.61 6.32 -3.02
C PHE A 102 8.50 5.24 -4.12
N ASP A 103 7.30 5.04 -4.69
CA ASP A 103 7.08 4.03 -5.72
C ASP A 103 7.86 4.32 -7.01
N VAL A 104 7.98 5.59 -7.41
CA VAL A 104 8.82 5.97 -8.56
C VAL A 104 10.31 5.78 -8.26
N CYS A 105 10.74 6.01 -7.02
CA CYS A 105 12.11 5.84 -6.58
C CYS A 105 12.54 4.38 -6.58
N PHE A 106 11.73 3.47 -6.04
CA PHE A 106 12.16 2.09 -5.81
C PHE A 106 11.59 1.08 -6.80
N VAL A 107 10.51 1.43 -7.51
CA VAL A 107 9.82 0.49 -8.41
C VAL A 107 9.82 0.99 -9.86
N GLY A 108 9.54 2.27 -10.09
CA GLY A 108 9.84 2.94 -11.38
C GLY A 108 8.81 3.97 -11.86
N ALA A 109 9.17 4.68 -12.93
CA ALA A 109 8.44 5.87 -13.40
C ALA A 109 6.98 5.66 -13.83
N LYS A 110 6.60 4.43 -14.19
CA LYS A 110 5.21 4.12 -14.57
C LYS A 110 4.23 4.26 -13.40
N PHE A 111 4.71 4.06 -12.18
CA PHE A 111 3.88 4.09 -10.96
C PHE A 111 3.34 5.47 -10.67
N ALA A 112 4.02 6.54 -11.13
CA ALA A 112 3.49 7.91 -11.03
C ALA A 112 2.05 8.05 -11.57
N ARG A 113 1.71 7.33 -12.65
CA ARG A 113 0.36 7.35 -13.23
C ARG A 113 -0.54 6.29 -12.60
N GLU A 114 0.00 5.11 -12.30
CA GLU A 114 -0.78 4.03 -11.69
C GLU A 114 -1.31 4.48 -10.32
N ASP A 115 -0.48 5.14 -9.49
CA ASP A 115 -0.87 5.62 -8.16
C ASP A 115 -1.93 6.72 -8.23
N ALA A 116 -1.79 7.66 -9.17
CA ALA A 116 -2.78 8.72 -9.37
C ALA A 116 -4.16 8.15 -9.72
N VAL A 117 -4.21 7.10 -10.55
CA VAL A 117 -5.47 6.42 -10.90
C VAL A 117 -6.06 5.70 -9.69
N VAL A 118 -5.23 5.04 -8.87
CA VAL A 118 -5.70 4.38 -7.63
C VAL A 118 -6.34 5.40 -6.70
N GLU A 119 -5.68 6.53 -6.49
CA GLU A 119 -6.13 7.58 -5.57
C GLU A 119 -7.43 8.24 -6.03
N GLU A 120 -7.53 8.57 -7.32
CA GLU A 120 -8.78 9.07 -7.92
C GLU A 120 -9.95 8.09 -7.69
N GLN A 121 -9.74 6.81 -8.00
CA GLN A 121 -10.75 5.77 -7.82
C GLN A 121 -11.15 5.56 -6.34
N MET A 122 -10.23 5.77 -5.40
CA MET A 122 -10.53 5.68 -3.97
C MET A 122 -11.35 6.87 -3.50
N ARG A 123 -10.96 8.09 -3.87
CA ARG A 123 -11.67 9.33 -3.52
C ARG A 123 -13.12 9.29 -4.01
N ASP A 124 -13.33 8.92 -5.27
CA ASP A 124 -14.67 8.85 -5.86
C ASP A 124 -15.57 7.83 -5.15
N ARG A 125 -14.98 6.76 -4.58
CA ARG A 125 -15.73 5.74 -3.84
C ARG A 125 -16.05 6.15 -2.41
N VAL A 126 -15.12 6.83 -1.72
CA VAL A 126 -15.40 7.39 -0.38
C VAL A 126 -16.50 8.45 -0.45
N GLY A 127 -16.50 9.28 -1.50
CA GLY A 127 -17.56 10.27 -1.74
C GLY A 127 -18.91 9.69 -2.15
N ALA A 128 -18.99 8.40 -2.48
CA ALA A 128 -20.20 7.70 -2.91
C ALA A 128 -20.87 6.86 -1.79
N LEU A 129 -20.27 6.81 -0.59
CA LEU A 129 -20.79 6.15 0.61
C LEU A 129 -21.41 7.17 1.57
#